data_AF-A0A0B4E1Q3-F1
#
_entry.id   AF-A0A0B4E1Q3-F1
#
_cell.length_a   1.000
_cell.length_b   1.000
_cell.length_c   1.000
_cell.angle_alpha   90.00
_cell.angle_beta   90.00
_cell.angle_gamma   90.00
#
_symmetry.space_group_name_H-M   'P 1'
#
loop_
_entity.id
_entity.type
_entity.pdbx_description
1 polymer ?
#
loop_
_entity_poly.entity_id
_entity_poly.type
_entity_poly.pdbx_seq_one_letter_code
_entity_poly.pdbx_strand_id
1 'polypeptide(L)'
;KRIYSFTHASGYQYGSHFLNLDVFLSDSRDPRKGTDHGGSEVYAVYRHQLYASRVFDTPLGTGLIKDYAFTLGFDANRNNNFASARKRALVLGPTLKFNTVGVLDLSLMYYKERNHTG
;
A
#
# COMPACT_ATOMS: atom_id res chain seq x y z
N LYS A 1 17.54 -6.41 -15.94
CA LYS A 1 16.42 -6.18 -14.98
C LYS A 1 16.44 -4.71 -14.57
N ARG A 2 15.35 -3.99 -14.84
CA ARG A 2 15.19 -2.57 -14.49
C ARG A 2 13.99 -2.44 -13.57
N ILE A 3 14.09 -1.56 -12.57
CA ILE A 3 13.03 -1.28 -11.61
C ILE A 3 12.71 0.21 -11.72
N TYR A 4 11.45 0.52 -11.94
CA TYR A 4 10.95 1.89 -11.88
C TYR A 4 9.99 1.99 -10.70
N SER A 5 10.26 2.92 -9.79
CA SER A 5 9.44 3.18 -8.60
C SER A 5 8.83 4.56 -8.68
N PHE A 6 7.53 4.66 -8.46
CA PHE A 6 6.79 5.89 -8.35
C PHE A 6 6.10 5.94 -6.99
N THR A 7 6.44 6.96 -6.19
CA THR A 7 5.88 7.16 -4.86
C THR A 7 5.20 8.51 -4.78
N HIS A 8 3.96 8.54 -4.28
CA HIS A 8 3.20 9.75 -4.02
C HIS A 8 2.68 9.74 -2.58
N ALA A 9 3.01 10.78 -1.82
CA ALA A 9 2.53 10.97 -0.46
C ALA A 9 1.95 12.38 -0.33
N SER A 10 0.72 12.50 0.17
CA SER A 10 0.04 13.77 0.35
C SER A 10 -0.84 13.76 1.59
N GLY A 11 -1.02 14.94 2.19
CA GLY A 11 -1.93 15.16 3.32
C GLY A 11 -3.06 16.08 2.91
N TYR A 12 -4.22 15.89 3.52
CA TYR A 12 -5.37 16.78 3.40
C TYR A 12 -6.00 17.01 4.79
N GLN A 13 -7.06 17.81 4.86
CA GLN A 13 -7.65 18.24 6.13
C GLN A 13 -7.96 17.10 7.11
N TYR A 14 -8.49 15.98 6.58
CA TYR A 14 -8.96 14.86 7.39
C TYR A 14 -8.01 13.66 7.43
N GLY A 15 -6.88 13.70 6.72
CA GLY A 15 -6.09 12.49 6.55
C GLY A 15 -4.90 12.60 5.62
N SER A 16 -4.44 11.45 5.15
CA SER A 16 -3.32 11.35 4.21
C SER A 16 -3.48 10.21 3.23
N HIS A 17 -2.86 10.38 2.05
CA HIS A 17 -2.75 9.40 1.00
C HIS A 17 -1.29 9.00 0.81
N PHE A 18 -1.06 7.71 0.63
CA PHE A 18 0.22 7.15 0.24
C PHE A 18 0.01 6.15 -0.88
N LEU A 19 0.72 6.33 -1.98
CA LEU A 19 0.71 5.45 -3.14
C LEU A 19 2.16 5.10 -3.49
N ASN A 20 2.44 3.82 -3.67
CA ASN A 20 3.71 3.33 -4.20
C ASN A 20 3.44 2.37 -5.36
N LEU A 21 4.11 2.58 -6.49
CA LEU A 21 4.01 1.75 -7.68
C LEU A 21 5.43 1.34 -8.11
N ASP A 22 5.71 0.04 -8.06
CA ASP A 22 6.97 -0.54 -8.51
C ASP A 22 6.74 -1.38 -9.77
N VAL A 23 7.50 -1.09 -10.82
CA VAL A 23 7.45 -1.81 -12.11
C VAL A 23 8.78 -2.51 -12.32
N PHE A 24 8.73 -3.84 -12.34
CA PHE A 24 9.86 -4.71 -12.63
C PHE A 24 9.82 -5.12 -14.09
N LEU A 25 10.88 -4.81 -14.82
CA LEU A 25 11.06 -5.20 -16.22
C LEU A 25 12.25 -6.15 -16.32
N SER A 26 11.98 -7.37 -16.80
CA SER A 26 13.01 -8.35 -17.14
C SER A 26 13.38 -8.22 -18.62
N ASP A 27 14.68 -8.30 -18.94
CA ASP A 27 15.18 -8.29 -20.33
C ASP A 27 15.03 -9.70 -20.95
N SER A 28 15.20 -9.83 -22.28
CA SER A 28 15.07 -11.07 -23.08
C SER A 28 15.97 -12.25 -22.68
N ARG A 29 16.80 -12.10 -21.63
CA ARG A 29 17.66 -13.16 -21.07
C ARG A 29 16.95 -14.01 -20.02
N ASP A 30 15.73 -13.65 -19.63
CA ASP A 30 14.81 -14.49 -18.83
C ASP A 30 13.44 -14.53 -19.53
N PRO A 31 13.36 -15.22 -20.68
CA PRO A 31 12.17 -15.26 -21.50
C PRO A 31 11.03 -15.97 -20.77
N ARG A 32 9.81 -15.48 -20.98
CA ARG A 32 8.58 -16.18 -20.60
C ARG A 32 8.65 -17.63 -21.07
N LYS A 33 8.14 -18.60 -20.28
CA LYS A 33 7.92 -19.97 -20.78
C LYS A 33 7.06 -19.89 -22.06
N GLY A 34 7.71 -20.12 -23.21
CA GLY A 34 7.08 -20.10 -24.53
C GLY A 34 7.05 -18.77 -25.30
N THR A 35 7.78 -17.70 -24.90
CA THR A 35 7.91 -16.48 -25.73
C THR A 35 9.28 -15.80 -25.62
N ASP A 36 9.76 -15.16 -26.68
CA ASP A 36 11.03 -14.39 -26.73
C ASP A 36 10.96 -12.99 -26.10
N HIS A 37 9.85 -12.64 -25.42
CA HIS A 37 9.64 -11.35 -24.78
C HIS A 37 9.87 -11.42 -23.26
N GLY A 38 10.51 -10.38 -22.71
CA GLY A 38 10.76 -10.24 -21.28
C GLY A 38 9.47 -10.03 -20.46
N GLY A 39 9.45 -10.57 -19.24
CA GLY A 39 8.33 -10.41 -18.31
C GLY A 39 8.26 -9.00 -17.72
N SER A 40 7.04 -8.51 -17.47
CA SER A 40 6.77 -7.29 -16.72
C SER A 40 5.89 -7.60 -15.52
N GLU A 41 6.32 -7.19 -14.33
CA GLU A 41 5.55 -7.31 -13.09
C GLU A 41 5.34 -5.91 -12.50
N VAL A 42 4.11 -5.62 -12.10
CA VAL A 42 3.73 -4.35 -11.51
C VAL A 42 3.18 -4.60 -10.11
N TYR A 43 3.75 -3.94 -9.13
CA TYR A 43 3.30 -3.93 -7.75
C TYR A 43 2.79 -2.54 -7.38
N ALA A 44 1.60 -2.45 -6.83
CA ALA A 44 0.99 -1.21 -6.39
C ALA A 44 0.51 -1.35 -4.94
N VAL A 45 0.88 -0.41 -4.10
CA VAL A 45 0.44 -0.28 -2.70
C VAL A 45 -0.18 1.07 -2.53
N TYR A 46 -1.42 1.09 -2.05
CA TYR A 46 -2.08 2.31 -1.65
C TYR A 46 -2.53 2.21 -0.20
N ARG A 47 -2.30 3.28 0.56
CA ARG A 47 -2.72 3.44 1.95
C ARG A 47 -3.36 4.82 2.10
N HIS A 48 -4.45 4.86 2.83
CA HIS A 48 -5.20 6.04 3.16
C HIS A 48 -5.44 6.03 4.66
N GLN A 49 -5.15 7.14 5.33
CA GLN A 49 -5.39 7.28 6.76
C GLN A 49 -6.40 8.39 7.00
N LEU A 50 -7.45 8.09 7.74
CA LEU A 50 -8.44 9.06 8.24
C LEU A 50 -8.14 9.37 9.70
N TYR A 51 -7.90 10.63 10.03
CA TYR A 51 -7.56 11.07 11.38
C TYR A 51 -8.81 11.36 12.18
N ALA A 52 -9.04 10.60 13.25
CA ALA A 52 -10.25 10.67 14.05
C ALA A 52 -10.41 12.07 14.66
N SER A 53 -9.32 12.68 15.16
CA SER A 53 -9.40 14.04 15.70
C SER A 53 -9.91 15.07 14.69
N ARG A 54 -9.55 14.90 13.41
CA ARG A 54 -9.96 15.79 12.31
C ARG A 54 -11.37 15.52 11.83
N VAL A 55 -11.80 14.25 11.84
CA VAL A 55 -13.15 13.85 11.43
C VAL A 55 -14.19 14.28 12.45
N PHE A 56 -13.89 14.13 13.74
CA PHE A 56 -14.80 14.51 14.83
C PHE A 56 -14.58 15.92 15.35
N ASP A 57 -13.67 16.68 14.75
CA ASP A 57 -13.26 18.03 15.16
C ASP A 57 -12.99 18.14 16.68
N THR A 58 -12.42 17.08 17.24
CA THR A 58 -12.20 16.93 18.68
C THR A 58 -10.78 16.43 18.92
N PRO A 59 -9.98 17.05 19.80
CA PRO A 59 -8.66 16.54 20.14
C PRO A 59 -8.79 15.25 20.95
N LEU A 60 -8.65 14.10 20.29
CA LEU A 60 -8.78 12.77 20.91
C LEU A 60 -7.49 12.24 21.54
N GLY A 61 -6.37 12.96 21.40
CA GLY A 61 -5.07 12.53 21.91
C GLY A 61 -4.97 12.52 23.44
N THR A 62 -4.30 11.50 23.99
CA THR A 62 -4.05 11.31 25.43
C THR A 62 -2.55 11.36 25.72
N GLY A 63 -1.91 12.53 25.58
CA GLY A 63 -0.50 12.77 25.94
C GLY A 63 0.51 11.96 25.11
N LEU A 64 0.63 10.65 25.38
CA LEU A 64 1.44 9.68 24.64
C LEU A 64 0.89 9.42 23.23
N ILE A 65 -0.43 9.34 23.09
CA ILE A 65 -1.11 9.19 21.81
C ILE A 65 -1.53 10.59 21.36
N LYS A 66 -1.06 11.04 20.19
CA LYS A 66 -1.50 12.32 19.63
C LYS A 66 -2.85 12.23 18.93
N ASP A 67 -3.13 11.08 18.30
CA ASP A 67 -4.37 10.87 17.57
C ASP A 67 -4.61 9.38 17.27
N TYR A 68 -5.85 9.07 16.91
CA TYR A 68 -6.27 7.80 16.36
C TYR A 68 -6.55 7.99 14.87
N ALA A 69 -6.24 6.99 14.06
CA ALA A 69 -6.55 6.99 12.65
C ALA A 69 -7.16 5.68 12.21
N PHE A 70 -7.97 5.73 11.17
CA PHE A 70 -8.42 4.53 10.46
C PHE A 70 -7.65 4.41 9.16
N THR A 71 -6.90 3.33 9.00
CA THR A 71 -6.15 3.05 7.78
C THR A 71 -6.96 2.13 6.87
N LEU A 72 -7.07 2.51 5.60
CA LEU A 72 -7.62 1.71 4.51
C LEU A 72 -6.55 1.60 3.43
N GLY A 73 -6.45 0.46 2.76
CA GLY A 73 -5.48 0.27 1.70
C GLY A 73 -5.81 -0.89 0.78
N PHE A 74 -5.12 -0.90 -0.34
CA PHE A 74 -5.13 -2.03 -1.26
C PHE A 74 -3.70 -2.33 -1.71
N ASP A 75 -3.44 -3.61 -1.92
CA ASP A 75 -2.22 -4.11 -2.56
C ASP A 75 -2.65 -4.83 -3.84
N ALA A 76 -2.04 -4.47 -4.95
CA ALA A 76 -2.26 -5.12 -6.23
C ALA A 76 -0.91 -5.55 -6.80
N ASN A 77 -0.80 -6.82 -7.15
CA ASN A 77 0.29 -7.31 -7.99
C ASN A 77 -0.31 -7.83 -9.30
N ARG A 78 0.28 -7.40 -10.42
CA ARG A 78 -0.02 -7.92 -11.74
C ARG A 78 1.27 -8.35 -12.42
N ASN A 79 1.37 -9.64 -12.69
CA ASN A 79 2.36 -10.20 -13.59
C ASN A 79 1.73 -10.40 -14.99
N ASN A 80 2.49 -10.17 -16.07
CA ASN A 80 2.03 -10.33 -17.46
C ASN A 80 2.21 -11.77 -18.02
N ASN A 81 2.41 -12.77 -17.15
CA ASN A 81 2.38 -14.17 -17.55
C ASN A 81 0.93 -14.67 -17.67
N PHE A 82 0.63 -15.37 -18.77
CA PHE A 82 -0.70 -15.89 -19.14
C PHE A 82 -1.30 -16.88 -18.11
N ALA A 83 -0.56 -17.19 -17.04
CA ALA A 83 -0.89 -18.18 -16.02
C ALA A 83 -0.60 -17.71 -14.58
N SER A 84 -0.43 -16.41 -14.27
CA SER A 84 0.05 -16.01 -12.94
C SER A 84 -0.81 -15.01 -12.17
N ALA A 85 -1.22 -15.47 -10.99
CA ALA A 85 -1.57 -14.78 -9.74
C ALA A 85 -1.82 -13.28 -9.85
N ARG A 86 -3.10 -12.91 -10.00
CA ARG A 86 -3.60 -11.59 -9.61
C ARG A 86 -3.75 -11.59 -8.09
N LYS A 87 -2.71 -11.18 -7.38
CA LYS A 87 -2.82 -10.92 -5.94
C LYS A 87 -3.46 -9.55 -5.74
N ARG A 88 -4.67 -9.55 -5.20
CA ARG A 88 -5.37 -8.33 -4.78
C ARG A 88 -5.66 -8.47 -3.30
N ALA A 89 -5.00 -7.68 -2.47
CA ALA A 89 -5.28 -7.65 -1.05
C ALA A 89 -5.92 -6.33 -0.67
N LEU A 90 -6.91 -6.41 0.20
CA LEU A 90 -7.49 -5.24 0.85
C LEU A 90 -7.02 -5.25 2.30
N VAL A 91 -6.59 -4.09 2.78
CA VAL A 91 -6.02 -3.92 4.11
C VAL A 91 -6.78 -2.81 4.81
N LEU A 92 -7.30 -3.04 6.01
CA LEU A 92 -7.99 -2.01 6.77
C LEU A 92 -7.83 -2.20 8.27
N GLY A 93 -7.83 -1.12 9.04
CA GLY A 93 -7.83 -1.22 10.50
C GLY A 93 -7.41 0.05 11.24
N PRO A 94 -7.53 0.05 12.57
CA PRO A 94 -7.17 1.19 13.39
C PRO A 94 -5.64 1.39 13.47
N THR A 95 -5.25 2.64 13.63
CA THR A 95 -3.87 3.11 13.75
C THR A 95 -3.77 4.10 14.91
N LEU A 96 -2.87 3.84 15.85
CA LEU A 96 -2.47 4.77 16.90
C LEU A 96 -1.33 5.63 16.40
N LYS A 97 -1.45 6.94 16.57
CA LYS A 97 -0.39 7.89 16.24
C LYS A 97 0.23 8.39 17.54
N PHE A 98 1.53 8.22 17.70
CA PHE A 98 2.21 8.62 18.92
C PHE A 98 2.70 10.07 18.87
N ASN A 99 2.73 10.69 20.04
CA ASN A 99 3.28 12.02 20.26
C ASN A 99 4.79 11.91 20.49
N THR A 100 5.56 11.83 19.41
CA THR A 100 7.03 11.74 19.46
C THR A 100 7.67 12.83 18.58
N VAL A 101 8.97 13.03 18.73
CA VAL A 101 9.76 13.97 17.91
C VAL A 101 9.80 13.54 16.42
N GLY A 102 9.43 12.30 16.12
CA GLY A 102 9.33 11.75 14.76
C GLY A 102 7.95 11.24 14.40
N VAL A 103 7.90 10.40 13.36
CA VAL A 103 6.67 9.70 12.97
C VAL A 103 6.72 8.29 13.54
N LEU A 104 5.86 8.01 14.52
CA LEU A 104 5.65 6.68 15.06
C LEU A 104 4.15 6.39 15.03
N ASP A 105 3.77 5.38 14.24
CA ASP A 105 2.40 4.92 14.10
C ASP A 105 2.36 3.41 14.35
N LEU A 106 1.41 2.95 15.17
CA LEU A 106 1.14 1.52 15.38
C LEU A 106 -0.22 1.18 14.78
N SER A 107 -0.27 0.26 13.83
CA SER A 107 -1.52 -0.12 13.17
C SER A 107 -1.84 -1.60 13.38
N LEU A 108 -3.09 -1.88 13.73
CA LEU A 108 -3.64 -3.24 13.70
C LEU A 108 -4.44 -3.40 12.41
N MET A 109 -3.95 -4.23 11.49
CA MET A 109 -4.51 -4.30 10.14
C MET A 109 -5.16 -5.67 9.89
N TYR A 110 -6.42 -5.65 9.46
CA TYR A 110 -7.04 -6.81 8.84
C TYR A 110 -6.61 -6.88 7.37
N TYR A 111 -6.11 -8.04 6.96
CA TYR A 111 -5.60 -8.29 5.62
C TYR A 111 -6.43 -9.38 4.94
N LYS A 112 -7.04 -9.06 3.80
CA LYS A 112 -7.81 -10.01 3.01
C LYS A 112 -7.27 -10.10 1.60
N GLU A 113 -6.66 -11.24 1.31
CA GLU A 113 -6.08 -11.54 0.00
C GLU A 113 -7.07 -12.32 -0.87
N ARG A 114 -7.18 -11.91 -2.13
CA ARG A 114 -7.79 -12.69 -3.19
C ARG A 114 -6.70 -13.07 -4.17
N ASN A 115 -6.40 -14.36 -4.22
CA ASN A 115 -5.52 -14.95 -5.22
C ASN A 115 -6.35 -15.76 -6.19
N HIS A 116 -6.25 -15.44 -7.47
CA HIS A 116 -6.52 -16.42 -8.52
C HIS A 116 -5.23 -17.19 -8.77
N THR A 117 -5.10 -18.34 -8.12
CA THR A 117 -4.22 -19.42 -8.61
C THR A 117 -5.02 -20.10 -9.72
N GLY A 118 -4.64 -19.85 -10.97
CA GLY A 118 -5.07 -20.66 -12.10
C GLY A 118 -4.24 -21.93 -12.15
#